data_AF-A0A9L0TKX6-F1
#
_entry.id   AF-A0A9L0TKX6-F1
#
_cell.length_a   1.000
_cell.length_b   1.000
_cell.length_c   1.000
_cell.angle_alpha   90.00
_cell.angle_beta   90.00
_cell.angle_gamma   90.00
#
_symmetry.space_group_name_H-M   'P 1'
#
loop_
_entity.id
_entity.type
_entity.pdbx_description
1 polymer ?
#
loop_
_entity_poly.entity_id
_entity_poly.type
_entity_poly.pdbx_seq_one_letter_code
_entity_poly.pdbx_strand_id
1 'polypeptide(L)'
;MPQNMGCFLFPSWFLHSHALSLVSGQEDFSHQLYQRKLQAPLWPSSLGITDCCQYVTSCRPKRAERRKYGRDFLLRFRFCSIACQRPVGLVLMEGVTDTKPERPAGWAEAVLEEDAREPEPAFPRTVGTIQHCLHLTSVYTHFLPQHGRPEVTTMPLGLGTTVDYIFFSAESSEDENRTDRRLYQDGTLKLLGRLSLLSEEILWAANGLPNPFCSSDHLCLLASFGMKVTAP
;
A
#
# COMPACT_ATOMS: atom_id res chain seq x y z
N MET A 1 3.45 6.81 29.05
CA MET A 1 3.69 5.89 27.91
C MET A 1 3.00 6.51 26.70
N PRO A 2 3.70 7.19 25.78
CA PRO A 2 3.03 7.88 24.69
C PRO A 2 2.64 6.84 23.62
N GLN A 3 1.34 6.74 23.38
CA GLN A 3 0.77 5.98 22.27
C GLN A 3 1.12 6.75 20.99
N ASN A 4 1.97 6.16 20.14
CA ASN A 4 2.25 6.68 18.81
C ASN A 4 1.01 6.43 17.94
N MET A 5 0.02 7.31 18.05
CA MET A 5 -1.14 7.33 17.16
C MET A 5 -0.74 8.04 15.87
N GLY A 6 -0.49 7.25 14.82
CA GLY A 6 -0.24 7.74 13.48
C GLY A 6 -1.48 8.44 12.93
N CYS A 7 -1.49 9.77 12.98
CA CYS A 7 -2.41 10.58 12.19
C CYS A 7 -1.98 10.53 10.72
N PHE A 8 -2.62 9.67 9.92
CA PHE A 8 -2.33 9.51 8.49
C PHE A 8 -3.19 10.42 7.62
N LEU A 9 -3.03 11.75 7.72
CA LEU A 9 -3.59 12.70 6.74
C LEU A 9 -2.71 13.96 6.70
N PHE A 10 -1.53 13.87 6.06
CA PHE A 10 -0.78 15.06 5.64
C PHE A 10 -0.41 14.95 4.15
N PRO A 11 -0.47 16.05 3.39
CA PRO A 11 -0.16 16.07 1.95
C PRO A 11 1.33 15.87 1.63
N SER A 12 2.19 15.73 2.64
CA SER A 12 3.63 15.54 2.49
C SER A 12 4.16 14.61 3.58
N TRP A 13 4.80 13.51 3.17
CA TRP A 13 5.47 12.58 4.07
C TRP A 13 6.98 12.78 4.00
N PHE A 14 7.61 13.11 5.12
CA PHE A 14 9.07 13.16 5.26
C PHE A 14 9.61 11.80 5.69
N LEU A 15 10.30 11.10 4.80
CA LEU A 15 11.01 9.87 5.14
C LEU A 15 12.35 10.19 5.82
N HIS A 16 12.31 10.52 7.11
CA HIS A 16 13.52 10.51 7.94
C HIS A 16 13.82 9.09 8.43
N SER A 17 14.57 8.29 7.66
CA SER A 17 15.23 7.04 8.13
C SER A 17 14.40 6.13 9.07
N HIS A 18 13.09 6.02 8.86
CA HIS A 18 12.24 5.18 9.71
C HIS A 18 12.39 3.71 9.33
N ALA A 19 12.20 2.85 10.33
CA ALA A 19 12.08 1.41 10.12
C ALA A 19 10.86 1.13 9.24
N LEU A 20 11.00 0.18 8.30
CA LEU A 20 9.94 -0.19 7.37
C LEU A 20 8.64 -0.63 8.08
N SER A 21 8.74 -1.22 9.28
CA SER A 21 7.58 -1.63 10.09
C SER A 21 6.77 -0.45 10.65
N LEU A 22 7.38 0.73 10.79
CA LEU A 22 6.68 1.92 11.29
C LEU A 22 5.77 2.58 10.25
N VAL A 23 5.86 2.17 8.97
CA VAL A 23 5.07 2.78 7.88
C VAL A 23 3.58 2.55 8.07
N SER A 24 3.20 1.34 8.50
CA SER A 24 1.79 0.98 8.70
C SER A 24 1.27 1.36 10.09
N GLY A 25 2.16 1.57 11.06
CA GLY A 25 1.80 1.74 12.48
C GLY A 25 1.25 0.47 13.14
N GLN A 26 1.21 -0.66 12.42
CA GLN A 26 0.80 -1.95 12.95
C GLN A 26 1.88 -2.54 13.86
N GLU A 27 1.45 -3.33 14.84
CA GLU A 27 2.36 -4.07 15.71
C GLU A 27 3.14 -5.10 14.88
N ASP A 28 4.47 -5.04 15.01
CA ASP A 28 5.39 -5.94 14.32
C ASP A 28 5.74 -7.13 15.22
N PHE A 29 5.06 -8.26 15.00
CA PHE A 29 5.33 -9.51 15.72
C PHE A 29 6.49 -10.31 15.10
N SER A 30 7.20 -9.79 14.10
CA SER A 30 8.18 -10.58 13.33
C SER A 30 9.50 -10.86 14.05
N HIS A 31 9.69 -10.40 15.30
CA HIS A 31 10.92 -10.56 16.10
C HIS A 31 12.21 -10.25 15.31
N GLN A 32 12.15 -9.40 14.29
CA GLN A 32 13.30 -9.13 13.43
C GLN A 32 14.33 -8.28 14.19
N LEU A 33 15.52 -8.85 14.41
CA LEU A 33 16.64 -8.19 15.09
C LEU A 33 17.23 -7.00 14.31
N TYR A 34 16.90 -6.88 13.02
CA TYR A 34 17.41 -5.84 12.13
C TYR A 34 16.27 -5.12 11.40
N GLN A 35 15.93 -3.93 11.87
CA GLN A 35 14.97 -3.07 11.18
C GLN A 35 15.59 -2.51 9.90
N ARG A 36 15.05 -2.88 8.74
CA ARG A 36 15.46 -2.30 7.46
C ARG A 36 14.96 -0.86 7.38
N LYS A 37 15.87 0.09 7.15
CA LYS A 37 15.53 1.49 6.89
C LYS A 37 14.96 1.65 5.49
N LEU A 38 13.92 2.46 5.35
CA LEU A 38 13.43 2.88 4.03
C LEU A 38 14.53 3.62 3.28
N GLN A 39 14.84 3.16 2.07
CA GLN A 39 15.82 3.78 1.19
C GLN A 39 15.12 4.79 0.28
N ALA A 40 15.81 5.89 -0.02
CA ALA A 40 15.37 6.84 -1.03
C ALA A 40 16.13 6.57 -2.35
N PRO A 41 15.45 6.55 -3.50
CA PRO A 41 13.99 6.66 -3.66
C PRO A 41 13.26 5.36 -3.25
N LEU A 42 11.98 5.46 -2.88
CA LEU A 42 11.19 4.28 -2.44
C LEU A 42 11.01 3.21 -3.53
N TRP A 43 11.05 3.62 -4.80
CA TRP A 43 10.91 2.73 -5.95
C TRP A 43 11.95 3.06 -7.02
N PRO A 44 12.31 2.09 -7.89
CA PRO A 44 13.24 2.34 -8.99
C PRO A 44 12.61 3.26 -10.05
N SER A 45 13.45 3.99 -10.80
CA SER A 45 13.01 4.86 -11.91
C SER A 45 12.30 4.09 -13.03
N SER A 46 12.64 2.81 -13.22
CA SER A 46 11.98 1.90 -14.14
C SER A 46 10.48 1.69 -13.85
N LEU A 47 9.99 2.00 -12.64
CA LEU A 47 8.57 1.96 -12.32
C LEU A 47 7.78 3.06 -13.07
N GLY A 48 8.44 4.13 -13.50
CA GLY A 48 7.80 5.22 -14.25
C GLY A 48 6.81 6.04 -13.42
N ILE A 49 6.99 6.09 -12.10
CA ILE A 49 6.18 6.90 -11.16
C ILE A 49 7.09 7.92 -10.48
N THR A 50 6.67 9.19 -10.45
CA THR A 50 7.39 10.30 -9.80
C THR A 50 7.13 10.30 -8.29
N ASP A 51 7.95 11.03 -7.51
CA ASP A 51 7.71 11.23 -6.06
C ASP A 51 6.40 11.98 -5.76
N CYS A 52 5.77 12.59 -6.76
CA CYS A 52 4.43 13.19 -6.68
C CYS A 52 3.30 12.18 -6.97
N CYS A 53 3.60 10.87 -6.94
CA CYS A 53 2.65 9.79 -7.23
C CYS A 53 1.98 9.93 -8.62
N GLN A 54 2.68 10.47 -9.61
CA GLN A 54 2.19 10.62 -10.97
C GLN A 54 2.96 9.74 -11.94
N TYR A 55 2.28 9.24 -12.97
CA TYR A 55 2.98 8.58 -14.07
C TYR A 55 3.86 9.57 -14.81
N VAL A 56 5.06 9.12 -15.11
CA VAL A 56 5.93 9.80 -16.06
C VAL A 56 5.28 9.71 -17.45
N THR A 57 5.00 10.85 -18.07
CA THR A 57 4.69 10.94 -19.50
C THR A 57 5.95 10.65 -20.32
N SER A 58 6.27 9.36 -20.44
CA SER A 58 7.31 8.89 -21.33
C SER A 58 6.82 9.03 -22.77
N CYS A 59 7.27 10.06 -23.48
CA CYS A 59 7.16 10.13 -24.94
C CYS A 59 8.13 9.14 -25.60
N ARG A 60 8.17 7.89 -25.13
CA ARG A 60 8.75 6.82 -25.91
C ARG A 60 7.71 6.43 -26.95
N PRO A 61 8.09 6.23 -28.23
CA PRO A 61 7.18 5.59 -29.16
C PRO A 61 6.68 4.32 -28.48
N LYS A 62 5.36 4.07 -28.52
CA LYS A 62 4.80 2.75 -28.20
C LYS A 62 5.47 1.76 -29.15
N ARG A 63 6.69 1.31 -28.85
CA ARG A 63 7.18 0.06 -29.40
C ARG A 63 6.08 -0.92 -29.03
N ALA A 64 5.68 -1.72 -30.00
CA ALA A 64 4.70 -2.78 -29.86
C ALA A 64 5.21 -3.90 -28.93
N GLU A 65 5.80 -3.53 -27.80
CA GLU A 65 6.23 -4.38 -26.72
C GLU A 65 5.02 -4.70 -25.85
N ARG A 66 3.98 -5.24 -26.47
CA ARG A 66 3.27 -6.33 -25.81
C ARG A 66 4.33 -7.43 -25.70
N ARG A 67 5.12 -7.43 -24.62
CA ARG A 67 5.97 -8.57 -24.28
C ARG A 67 5.02 -9.75 -24.22
N LYS A 68 5.03 -10.57 -25.27
CA LYS A 68 4.16 -11.73 -25.37
C LYS A 68 4.73 -12.74 -24.39
N TYR A 69 4.15 -12.81 -23.19
CA TYR A 69 4.41 -13.87 -22.22
C TYR A 69 3.80 -15.19 -22.72
N GLY A 70 4.22 -15.62 -23.90
CA GLY A 70 3.85 -16.92 -24.45
C GLY A 70 4.55 -18.03 -23.67
N ARG A 71 3.98 -19.24 -23.75
CA ARG A 71 4.55 -20.45 -23.15
C ARG A 71 6.05 -20.59 -23.46
N ASP A 72 6.44 -20.44 -24.72
CA ASP A 72 7.83 -20.63 -25.14
C ASP A 72 8.77 -19.55 -24.63
N PHE A 73 8.26 -18.34 -24.38
CA PHE A 73 9.03 -17.26 -23.73
C PHE A 73 9.28 -17.58 -22.25
N LEU A 74 8.24 -17.98 -21.51
CA LEU A 74 8.35 -18.33 -20.10
C LEU A 74 9.24 -19.56 -19.88
N LEU A 75 9.20 -20.53 -20.78
CA LEU A 75 10.04 -21.74 -20.69
C LEU A 75 11.54 -21.43 -20.80
N ARG A 76 11.95 -20.33 -21.44
CA ARG A 76 13.38 -19.91 -21.51
C ARG A 76 13.97 -19.59 -20.14
N PHE A 77 13.16 -19.21 -19.15
CA PHE A 77 13.62 -18.89 -17.80
C PHE A 77 13.78 -20.12 -16.90
N ARG A 78 13.23 -21.28 -17.26
CA ARG A 78 13.21 -22.50 -16.42
C ARG A 78 14.61 -23.09 -16.19
N PHE A 79 15.56 -22.80 -17.07
CA PHE A 79 16.96 -23.27 -17.00
C PHE A 79 17.95 -22.16 -17.40
N CYS A 80 17.63 -20.91 -17.07
CA CYS A 80 18.59 -19.82 -17.22
C CYS A 80 19.73 -19.98 -16.19
N SER A 81 20.86 -19.33 -16.44
CA SER A 81 22.06 -19.45 -15.59
C SER A 81 21.79 -19.10 -14.12
N ILE A 82 20.89 -18.15 -13.85
CA ILE A 82 20.48 -17.78 -12.49
C ILE A 82 19.56 -18.83 -11.86
N ALA A 83 18.58 -19.37 -12.61
CA ALA A 83 17.67 -20.39 -12.09
C ALA A 83 18.38 -21.72 -11.76
N CYS A 84 19.51 -21.99 -12.41
CA CYS A 84 20.35 -23.15 -12.12
C CYS A 84 21.35 -22.94 -10.97
N GLN A 85 21.43 -21.75 -10.39
CA GLN A 85 22.29 -21.48 -9.23
C GLN A 85 21.57 -21.79 -7.92
N ARG A 86 22.27 -22.48 -7.02
CA ARG A 86 21.77 -22.74 -5.67
C ARG A 86 21.78 -21.43 -4.86
N PRO A 87 20.68 -21.05 -4.19
CA PRO A 87 20.68 -19.93 -3.25
C PRO A 87 21.66 -20.17 -2.09
N VAL A 88 22.44 -19.16 -1.73
CA VAL A 88 23.54 -19.24 -0.74
C VAL A 88 23.09 -19.64 0.68
N GLY A 89 21.78 -19.57 0.98
CA GLY A 89 21.21 -19.96 2.28
C GLY A 89 20.26 -21.15 2.27
N LEU A 90 20.12 -21.88 1.16
CA LEU A 90 19.19 -23.01 1.08
C LEU A 90 19.78 -24.22 1.83
N VAL A 91 19.14 -24.62 2.93
CA VAL A 91 19.51 -25.81 3.73
C VAL A 91 19.56 -27.04 2.83
N LEU A 92 20.61 -27.86 2.95
CA LEU A 92 20.75 -29.10 2.20
C LEU A 92 20.00 -30.23 2.90
N MET A 93 18.85 -30.57 2.34
CA MET A 93 18.04 -31.74 2.63
C MET A 93 18.12 -32.69 1.43
N GLU A 94 18.70 -33.89 1.64
CA GLU A 94 18.84 -34.94 0.63
C GLU A 94 17.46 -35.37 0.11
N GLY A 95 17.33 -35.51 -1.21
CA GLY A 95 16.10 -35.78 -1.93
C GLY A 95 15.09 -34.61 -2.00
N VAL A 96 15.33 -33.48 -1.33
CA VAL A 96 14.37 -32.35 -1.26
C VAL A 96 14.93 -31.08 -1.87
N THR A 97 16.17 -30.72 -1.52
CA THR A 97 16.79 -29.45 -1.95
C THR A 97 18.13 -29.67 -2.63
N ASP A 98 18.64 -30.89 -2.65
CA ASP A 98 19.87 -31.32 -3.31
C ASP A 98 19.72 -31.43 -4.84
N THR A 99 18.50 -31.33 -5.34
CA THR A 99 18.21 -31.44 -6.77
C THR A 99 18.87 -30.31 -7.55
N LYS A 100 19.78 -30.66 -8.45
CA LYS A 100 20.40 -29.72 -9.38
C LYS A 100 19.58 -29.71 -10.67
N PRO A 101 18.90 -28.61 -11.03
CA PRO A 101 18.17 -28.54 -12.29
C PRO A 101 19.16 -28.58 -13.45
N GLU A 102 19.18 -29.69 -14.18
CA GLU A 102 20.00 -29.87 -15.38
C GLU A 102 19.22 -29.43 -16.63
N ARG A 103 19.90 -28.70 -17.52
CA ARG A 103 19.31 -28.27 -18.80
C ARG A 103 19.22 -29.49 -19.75
N PRO A 104 18.05 -29.80 -20.31
CA PRO A 104 17.92 -30.89 -21.29
C PRO A 104 18.74 -30.61 -22.57
N ALA A 105 19.35 -31.65 -23.14
CA ALA A 105 20.10 -31.55 -24.38
C ALA A 105 19.22 -31.04 -25.54
N GLY A 106 19.70 -30.03 -26.28
CA GLY A 106 18.98 -29.43 -27.41
C GLY A 106 18.19 -28.16 -27.10
N TRP A 107 18.13 -27.72 -25.84
CA TRP A 107 17.57 -26.41 -25.50
C TRP A 107 18.61 -25.31 -25.78
N ALA A 108 18.23 -24.34 -26.60
CA ALA A 108 19.06 -23.19 -26.90
C ALA A 108 19.46 -22.48 -25.60
N GLU A 109 20.73 -22.07 -25.52
CA GLU A 109 21.18 -21.19 -24.46
C GLU A 109 20.33 -19.94 -24.50
N ALA A 110 19.69 -19.60 -23.37
CA ALA A 110 18.98 -18.34 -23.26
C ALA A 110 20.05 -17.24 -23.34
N VAL A 111 20.31 -16.77 -24.57
CA VAL A 111 20.89 -15.46 -24.79
C VAL A 111 19.86 -14.52 -24.20
N LEU A 112 20.09 -14.11 -22.96
CA LEU A 112 19.60 -12.82 -22.52
C LEU A 112 20.21 -11.87 -23.55
N GLU A 113 19.40 -11.38 -24.50
CA GLU A 113 19.79 -10.19 -25.23
C GLU A 113 20.26 -9.23 -24.14
N GLU A 114 21.52 -8.80 -24.19
CA GLU A 114 21.98 -7.68 -23.40
C GLU A 114 20.97 -6.59 -23.69
N ASP A 115 20.09 -6.34 -22.71
CA ASP A 115 19.13 -5.25 -22.75
C ASP A 115 19.99 -4.04 -23.10
N ALA A 116 19.83 -3.54 -24.34
CA ALA A 116 20.35 -2.26 -24.73
C ALA A 116 20.00 -1.35 -23.56
N ARG A 117 21.01 -0.86 -22.83
CA ARG A 117 20.82 0.00 -21.66
C ARG A 117 20.14 1.26 -22.16
N GLU A 118 18.82 1.18 -22.32
CA GLU A 118 17.96 2.31 -22.57
C GLU A 118 18.25 3.24 -21.40
N PRO A 119 18.70 4.48 -21.66
CA PRO A 119 19.02 5.40 -20.58
C PRO A 119 17.80 5.48 -19.67
N GLU A 120 18.01 5.08 -18.40
CA GLU A 120 17.00 5.17 -17.36
C GLU A 120 16.49 6.61 -17.40
N PRO A 121 15.18 6.80 -17.59
CA PRO A 121 14.66 8.13 -17.80
C PRO A 121 14.83 8.88 -16.47
N ALA A 122 15.79 9.81 -16.46
CA ALA A 122 16.21 10.54 -15.27
C ALA A 122 15.26 11.72 -15.08
N PHE A 123 14.30 11.57 -14.18
CA PHE A 123 13.46 12.66 -13.72
C PHE A 123 14.00 13.19 -12.39
N PRO A 124 13.83 14.49 -12.09
CA PRO A 124 14.17 15.03 -10.78
C PRO A 124 13.42 14.25 -9.69
N ARG A 125 14.17 13.70 -8.73
CA ARG A 125 13.62 13.00 -7.56
C ARG A 125 13.77 13.91 -6.34
N THR A 126 12.70 14.08 -5.58
CA THR A 126 12.77 14.73 -4.26
C THR A 126 13.16 13.68 -3.24
N VAL A 127 14.41 13.75 -2.77
CA VAL A 127 14.95 12.75 -1.83
C VAL A 127 14.13 12.76 -0.54
N GLY A 128 13.54 11.61 -0.21
CA GLY A 128 12.89 11.40 1.08
C GLY A 128 11.56 12.13 1.26
N THR A 129 10.90 12.58 0.19
CA THR A 129 9.55 13.15 0.28
C THR A 129 8.65 12.58 -0.80
N ILE A 130 7.46 12.13 -0.40
CA ILE A 130 6.40 11.67 -1.31
C ILE A 130 5.17 12.55 -1.12
N GLN A 131 4.57 12.93 -2.24
CA GLN A 131 3.41 13.82 -2.30
C GLN A 131 2.40 13.28 -3.29
N HIS A 132 1.15 13.73 -3.18
CA HIS A 132 0.11 13.48 -4.17
C HIS A 132 -0.76 14.72 -4.34
N CYS A 133 -1.38 14.88 -5.50
CA CYS A 133 -2.26 16.02 -5.79
C CYS A 133 -3.73 15.79 -5.41
N LEU A 134 -4.05 14.70 -4.70
CA LEU A 134 -5.40 14.39 -4.25
C LEU A 134 -5.70 15.09 -2.91
N HIS A 135 -6.77 15.87 -2.85
CA HIS A 135 -7.29 16.44 -1.60
C HIS A 135 -8.29 15.46 -0.98
N LEU A 136 -7.78 14.53 -0.17
CA LEU A 136 -8.58 13.45 0.42
C LEU A 136 -8.90 13.71 1.88
N THR A 137 -10.10 13.32 2.30
CA THR A 137 -10.52 13.25 3.70
C THR A 137 -11.13 11.88 3.97
N SER A 138 -10.88 11.33 5.15
CA SER A 138 -11.49 10.07 5.59
C SER A 138 -12.96 10.29 5.96
N VAL A 139 -13.83 9.38 5.55
CA VAL A 139 -15.24 9.35 6.01
C VAL A 139 -15.31 9.14 7.53
N TYR A 140 -14.40 8.34 8.07
CA TYR A 140 -14.36 7.95 9.47
C TYR A 140 -13.36 8.79 10.25
N THR A 141 -13.69 9.12 11.49
CA THR A 141 -12.84 9.96 12.36
C THR A 141 -11.82 9.16 13.14
N HIS A 142 -11.87 7.82 13.04
CA HIS A 142 -11.02 6.87 13.76
C HIS A 142 -11.25 6.80 15.27
N PHE A 143 -12.10 7.69 15.79
CA PHE A 143 -12.51 7.75 17.18
C PHE A 143 -14.01 7.96 17.31
N LEU A 144 -14.61 7.24 18.24
CA LEU A 144 -16.01 7.36 18.61
C LEU A 144 -16.27 8.68 19.35
N PRO A 145 -17.33 9.43 18.99
CA PRO A 145 -17.59 10.75 19.56
C PRO A 145 -17.79 10.77 21.09
N GLN A 146 -18.37 9.71 21.65
CA GLN A 146 -18.86 9.70 23.04
C GLN A 146 -17.76 9.49 24.08
N HIS A 147 -16.62 8.88 23.69
CA HIS A 147 -15.57 8.51 24.65
C HIS A 147 -14.14 8.65 24.10
N GLY A 148 -13.96 9.14 22.86
CA GLY A 148 -12.63 9.20 22.24
C GLY A 148 -11.97 7.84 22.05
N ARG A 149 -12.77 6.76 22.12
CA ARG A 149 -12.30 5.38 21.94
C ARG A 149 -12.03 5.12 20.45
N PRO A 150 -10.99 4.34 20.10
CA PRO A 150 -10.75 3.98 18.71
C PRO A 150 -11.95 3.26 18.09
N GLU A 151 -12.32 3.67 16.89
CA GLU A 151 -13.16 2.84 16.01
C GLU A 151 -12.32 1.64 15.55
N VAL A 152 -12.95 0.49 15.35
CA VAL A 152 -12.31 -0.74 14.88
C VAL A 152 -12.91 -1.16 13.55
N THR A 153 -12.08 -1.60 12.61
CA THR A 153 -12.53 -2.13 11.31
C THR A 153 -12.25 -3.62 11.17
N THR A 154 -11.30 -4.18 11.93
CA THR A 154 -10.99 -5.60 11.95
C THR A 154 -10.49 -6.04 13.32
N MET A 155 -10.67 -7.31 13.65
CA MET A 155 -10.25 -7.86 14.94
C MET A 155 -9.54 -9.21 14.83
N PRO A 156 -8.43 -9.28 14.07
CA PRO A 156 -7.68 -10.52 13.95
C PRO A 156 -7.09 -10.89 15.31
N LEU A 157 -7.21 -12.16 15.69
CA LEU A 157 -6.64 -12.70 16.93
C LEU A 157 -7.14 -12.00 18.22
N GLY A 158 -8.29 -11.31 18.16
CA GLY A 158 -8.86 -10.60 19.31
C GLY A 158 -8.28 -9.21 19.55
N LEU A 159 -7.51 -8.64 18.62
CA LEU A 159 -6.98 -7.28 18.73
C LEU A 159 -7.69 -6.36 17.75
N GLY A 160 -8.41 -5.37 18.27
CA GLY A 160 -9.15 -4.42 17.43
C GLY A 160 -8.22 -3.40 16.78
N THR A 161 -8.28 -3.27 15.46
CA THR A 161 -7.52 -2.26 14.71
C THR A 161 -8.33 -1.62 13.58
N THR A 162 -7.92 -0.42 13.17
CA THR A 162 -8.48 0.28 12.00
C THR A 162 -7.47 0.23 10.86
N VAL A 163 -7.81 -0.55 9.83
CA VAL A 163 -6.99 -0.71 8.61
C VAL A 163 -7.79 -0.44 7.34
N ASP A 164 -9.11 -0.27 7.46
CA ASP A 164 -10.03 -0.02 6.35
C ASP A 164 -10.44 1.44 6.32
N TYR A 165 -10.47 2.02 5.12
CA TYR A 165 -10.72 3.45 4.94
C TYR A 165 -11.59 3.68 3.71
N ILE A 166 -12.52 4.63 3.81
CA ILE A 166 -13.14 5.27 2.66
C ILE A 166 -12.63 6.71 2.64
N PHE A 167 -11.82 7.03 1.65
CA PHE A 167 -11.39 8.39 1.37
C PHE A 167 -12.26 9.00 0.28
N PHE A 168 -12.60 10.28 0.41
CA PHE A 168 -13.31 11.04 -0.60
C PHE A 168 -12.67 12.40 -0.82
N SER A 169 -12.90 12.99 -1.98
CA SER A 169 -12.37 14.32 -2.32
C SER A 169 -13.13 15.41 -1.56
N ALA A 170 -12.41 16.24 -0.82
CA ALA A 170 -12.95 17.37 -0.06
C ALA A 170 -12.17 18.65 -0.38
N GLU A 171 -12.82 19.80 -0.23
CA GLU A 171 -12.18 21.11 -0.41
C GLU A 171 -11.66 21.63 0.94
N SER A 172 -10.44 22.18 0.93
CA SER A 172 -9.82 22.78 2.12
C SER A 172 -10.52 24.11 2.45
N SER A 173 -10.96 24.27 3.71
CA SER A 173 -11.50 25.53 4.21
C SER A 173 -10.36 26.41 4.71
N GLU A 174 -10.07 27.55 4.06
CA GLU A 174 -9.09 28.56 4.55
C GLU A 174 -9.65 29.50 5.63
N ASP A 175 -10.68 29.10 6.37
CA ASP A 175 -11.42 30.01 7.24
C ASP A 175 -10.97 29.87 8.71
N GLU A 176 -10.03 30.72 9.13
CA GLU A 176 -9.40 30.72 10.47
C GLU A 176 -10.33 31.07 11.65
N ASN A 177 -11.63 31.33 11.43
CA ASN A 177 -12.48 31.97 12.44
C ASN A 177 -13.78 31.23 12.82
N ARG A 178 -13.79 29.89 12.84
CA ARG A 178 -14.93 29.14 13.40
C ARG A 178 -14.52 28.14 14.47
N THR A 179 -15.06 28.35 15.66
CA THR A 179 -14.97 27.53 16.88
C THR A 179 -15.68 26.16 16.75
N ASP A 180 -16.08 25.75 15.54
CA ASP A 180 -16.81 24.53 15.29
C ASP A 180 -15.97 23.53 14.49
N ARG A 181 -15.99 22.27 14.94
CA ARG A 181 -14.97 21.24 14.78
C ARG A 181 -14.97 20.57 13.40
N ARG A 182 -15.27 21.30 12.32
CA ARG A 182 -15.29 20.78 10.94
C ARG A 182 -14.15 21.42 10.13
N LEU A 183 -13.04 20.68 10.02
CA LEU A 183 -11.82 21.09 9.31
C LEU A 183 -11.96 21.10 7.76
N TYR A 184 -13.12 20.76 7.19
CA TYR A 184 -13.29 20.57 5.74
C TYR A 184 -14.63 21.10 5.24
N GLN A 185 -14.66 21.73 4.05
CA GLN A 185 -15.89 22.15 3.38
C GLN A 185 -16.38 21.08 2.38
N ASP A 186 -17.70 21.08 2.17
CA ASP A 186 -18.37 20.23 1.19
C ASP A 186 -18.00 20.65 -0.24
N GLY A 187 -17.00 19.98 -0.84
CA GLY A 187 -16.62 20.14 -2.24
C GLY A 187 -17.62 19.52 -3.22
N THR A 188 -17.14 18.91 -4.31
CA THR A 188 -17.99 18.19 -5.29
C THR A 188 -18.78 17.05 -4.64
N LEU A 189 -18.15 16.33 -3.69
CA LEU A 189 -18.78 15.29 -2.89
C LEU A 189 -19.01 15.78 -1.46
N LYS A 190 -20.26 15.64 -1.01
CA LYS A 190 -20.69 15.96 0.35
C LYS A 190 -21.04 14.67 1.09
N LEU A 191 -20.41 14.44 2.24
CA LEU A 191 -20.77 13.32 3.11
C LEU A 191 -22.14 13.59 3.76
N LEU A 192 -23.14 12.77 3.43
CA LEU A 192 -24.49 12.87 3.97
C LEU A 192 -24.64 12.04 5.25
N GLY A 193 -23.93 10.92 5.34
CA GLY A 193 -23.97 10.04 6.49
C GLY A 193 -23.02 8.86 6.32
N ARG A 194 -22.78 8.16 7.43
CA ARG A 194 -21.98 6.94 7.49
C ARG A 194 -22.59 5.95 8.48
N LEU A 195 -22.36 4.66 8.27
CA LEU A 195 -22.64 3.64 9.28
C LEU A 195 -21.57 3.73 10.36
N SER A 196 -21.97 3.99 11.61
CA SER A 196 -21.04 4.05 12.74
C SER A 196 -20.34 2.72 12.97
N LEU A 197 -19.03 2.78 13.22
CA LEU A 197 -18.23 1.61 13.61
C LEU A 197 -18.37 1.31 15.10
N LEU A 198 -17.86 0.15 15.50
CA LEU A 198 -17.88 -0.34 16.88
C LEU A 198 -16.51 -0.15 17.54
N SER A 199 -16.49 -0.10 18.88
CA SER A 199 -15.25 -0.18 19.65
C SER A 199 -14.83 -1.63 19.86
N GLU A 200 -13.56 -1.82 20.17
CA GLU A 200 -12.99 -3.13 20.52
C GLU A 200 -13.78 -3.83 21.65
N GLU A 201 -14.16 -3.11 22.70
CA GLU A 201 -14.95 -3.67 23.83
C GLU A 201 -16.29 -4.29 23.40
N ILE A 202 -16.97 -3.67 22.42
CA ILE A 202 -18.25 -4.17 21.93
C ILE A 202 -18.03 -5.44 21.12
N LEU A 203 -16.98 -5.48 20.30
CA LEU A 203 -16.62 -6.67 19.53
C LEU A 203 -16.19 -7.81 20.46
N TRP A 204 -15.41 -7.53 21.51
CA TRP A 204 -15.09 -8.53 22.54
C TRP A 204 -16.34 -9.10 23.22
N ALA A 205 -17.31 -8.24 23.56
CA ALA A 205 -18.58 -8.68 24.13
C ALA A 205 -19.40 -9.56 23.16
N ALA A 206 -19.14 -9.46 21.84
CA ALA A 206 -19.74 -10.27 20.79
C ALA A 206 -18.85 -11.46 20.34
N ASN A 207 -17.87 -11.86 21.16
CA ASN A 207 -16.92 -12.94 20.88
C ASN A 207 -15.96 -12.66 19.70
N GLY A 208 -15.61 -11.40 19.46
CA GLY A 208 -14.66 -10.98 18.44
C GLY A 208 -15.21 -11.11 17.02
N LEU A 209 -14.32 -11.20 16.03
CA LEU A 209 -14.65 -11.46 14.63
C LEU A 209 -13.76 -12.60 14.07
N PRO A 210 -14.26 -13.42 13.12
CA PRO A 210 -15.67 -13.53 12.74
C PRO A 210 -16.51 -14.13 13.88
N ASN A 211 -17.82 -13.92 13.85
CA ASN A 211 -18.77 -14.43 14.85
C ASN A 211 -20.12 -14.81 14.19
N PRO A 212 -21.11 -15.38 14.91
CA PRO A 212 -22.38 -15.80 14.32
C PRO A 212 -23.18 -14.69 13.60
N PHE A 213 -22.91 -13.41 13.89
CA PHE A 213 -23.56 -12.27 13.26
C PHE A 213 -22.74 -11.69 12.10
N CYS A 214 -21.41 -11.86 12.13
CA CYS A 214 -20.47 -11.31 11.17
C CYS A 214 -19.57 -12.41 10.61
N SER A 215 -19.78 -12.80 9.36
CA SER A 215 -19.04 -13.87 8.70
C SER A 215 -17.63 -13.48 8.23
N SER A 216 -17.25 -12.20 8.35
CA SER A 216 -15.91 -11.69 8.06
C SER A 216 -15.23 -11.24 9.35
N ASP A 217 -13.91 -11.29 9.35
CA ASP A 217 -13.03 -10.66 10.33
C ASP A 217 -12.99 -9.12 10.22
N HIS A 218 -13.52 -8.55 9.14
CA HIS A 218 -13.67 -7.11 8.92
C HIS A 218 -15.14 -6.63 9.05
N LEU A 219 -15.32 -5.42 9.56
CA LEU A 219 -16.59 -4.69 9.55
C LEU A 219 -16.77 -3.95 8.23
N CYS A 220 -18.00 -3.94 7.71
CA CYS A 220 -18.32 -3.19 6.51
C CYS A 220 -18.34 -1.68 6.79
N LEU A 221 -17.52 -0.93 6.04
CA LEU A 221 -17.61 0.53 5.98
C LEU A 221 -18.69 0.92 4.98
N LEU A 222 -19.56 1.86 5.37
CA LEU A 222 -20.65 2.35 4.53
C LEU A 222 -20.80 3.86 4.67
N ALA A 223 -20.85 4.54 3.53
CA ALA A 223 -20.97 5.98 3.44
C ALA A 223 -22.02 6.36 2.38
N SER A 224 -22.75 7.45 2.63
CA SER A 224 -23.67 8.05 1.68
C SER A 224 -23.17 9.42 1.28
N PHE A 225 -23.07 9.68 -0.02
CA PHE A 225 -22.58 10.94 -0.55
C PHE A 225 -23.64 11.63 -1.41
N GLY A 226 -23.70 12.96 -1.33
CA GLY A 226 -24.39 13.82 -2.26
C GLY A 226 -23.37 14.43 -3.21
N MET A 227 -23.67 14.47 -4.51
CA MET A 227 -22.80 15.08 -5.50
C MET A 227 -23.45 16.34 -6.06
N LYS A 228 -22.73 17.47 -6.03
CA LYS A 228 -23.16 18.67 -6.75
C LYS A 228 -22.84 18.48 -8.23
N VAL A 229 -23.86 18.36 -9.06
CA VAL A 229 -23.70 18.35 -10.52
C VAL A 229 -23.88 19.79 -10.99
N THR A 230 -22.78 20.46 -11.32
CA THR A 230 -22.86 21.69 -12.11
C THR A 230 -23.24 21.31 -13.54
N ALA A 231 -24.41 21.78 -13.98
CA ALA A 231 -24.79 21.67 -15.39
C ALA A 231 -23.75 22.41 -16.25
N PRO A 232 -23.41 21.89 -17.44
CA PRO A 232 -22.43 22.51 -18.35
C PRO A 232 -22.86 23.89 -18.83
#